data_AF-A0A2M7KSP5-F1
#
_entry.id   AF-A0A2M7KSP5-F1
#
_cell.length_a   1.000
_cell.length_b   1.000
_cell.length_c   1.000
_cell.angle_alpha   90.00
_cell.angle_beta   90.00
_cell.angle_gamma   90.00
#
_symmetry.space_group_name_H-M   'P 1'
#
loop_
_entity.id
_entity.type
_entity.pdbx_description
1 polymer ?
#
loop_
_entity_poly.entity_id
_entity_poly.type
_entity_poly.pdbx_seq_one_letter_code
_entity_poly.pdbx_strand_id
1 'polypeptide(L)' 'MTNVADLQTAVASLPEREYSQFRRWFLERDWREWDREIEEDSKAGKLDFLFQEAAQAPQ' A
#
# COMPACT_ATOMS: atom_id res chain seq x y z
N MET A 1 -14.03 -22.43 -3.84
CA MET A 1 -13.62 -21.14 -3.26
C MET A 1 -12.21 -21.30 -2.77
N THR A 2 -11.27 -20.52 -3.28
CA THR A 2 -9.87 -20.53 -2.82
C THR A 2 -9.81 -19.66 -1.57
N ASN A 3 -9.35 -20.21 -0.45
CA ASN A 3 -9.22 -19.45 0.80
C ASN A 3 -7.84 -18.75 0.84
N VAL A 4 -7.61 -17.88 1.85
CA VAL A 4 -6.34 -17.16 1.98
C VAL A 4 -5.14 -18.10 2.15
N ALA A 5 -5.31 -19.23 2.86
CA ALA A 5 -4.25 -20.21 3.06
C ALA A 5 -3.86 -20.92 1.75
N ASP A 6 -4.83 -21.21 0.89
CA ASP A 6 -4.58 -21.78 -0.44
C ASP A 6 -3.79 -20.78 -1.31
N LEU A 7 -4.13 -19.49 -1.25
CA LEU A 7 -3.40 -18.43 -1.95
C LEU A 7 -1.96 -18.29 -1.43
N GLN A 8 -1.77 -18.33 -0.11
CA GLN A 8 -0.43 -18.28 0.49
C GLN A 8 0.43 -19.46 0.04
N THR A 9 -0.16 -20.65 0.00
CA THR A 9 0.52 -21.86 -0.48
C THR A 9 0.89 -21.75 -1.97
N ALA A 10 -0.04 -21.25 -2.78
CA ALA A 10 0.21 -21.04 -4.21
C ALA A 10 1.34 -20.03 -4.44
N VAL A 11 1.34 -18.90 -3.72
CA VAL A 11 2.38 -17.87 -3.80
C VAL A 11 3.74 -18.40 -3.31
N ALA A 12 3.76 -19.17 -2.23
CA ALA A 12 4.98 -19.79 -1.71
C ALA A 12 5.57 -20.85 -2.66
N SER A 13 4.75 -21.43 -3.53
CA SER A 13 5.17 -22.43 -4.52
C SER A 13 5.64 -21.83 -5.85
N LEU A 14 5.58 -20.50 -6.01
CA LEU A 14 5.98 -19.83 -7.25
C LEU A 14 7.50 -19.91 -7.46
N PRO A 15 7.96 -20.15 -8.70
CA PRO A 15 9.36 -19.92 -9.07
C PRO A 15 9.77 -18.46 -8.82
N GLU A 16 11.04 -18.22 -8.52
CA GLU A 16 11.57 -16.89 -8.16
C GLU A 16 11.14 -15.77 -9.12
N ARG A 17 11.17 -16.05 -10.43
CA ARG A 17 10.75 -15.09 -11.47
C ARG A 17 9.27 -14.74 -11.38
N GLU A 18 8.42 -15.72 -11.13
CA GLU A 18 6.97 -15.53 -11.01
C GLU A 18 6.62 -14.86 -9.68
N TYR A 19 7.28 -15.27 -8.60
CA TYR A 19 7.17 -14.63 -7.30
C TYR A 19 7.56 -13.14 -7.37
N SER A 20 8.66 -12.81 -8.07
CA SER A 20 9.10 -11.42 -8.26
C SER A 20 8.09 -10.58 -9.03
N GLN A 21 7.44 -11.16 -10.06
CA GLN A 21 6.37 -10.50 -10.80
C GLN A 21 5.13 -10.30 -9.94
N PHE A 22 4.71 -11.33 -9.20
CA PHE A 22 3.60 -11.26 -8.26
C PHE A 22 3.83 -10.16 -7.21
N ARG A 23 5.01 -10.16 -6.58
CA ARG A 23 5.38 -9.16 -5.56
C ARG A 23 5.33 -7.74 -6.12
N ARG A 24 5.81 -7.51 -7.35
CA ARG A 24 5.75 -6.19 -7.98
C ARG A 24 4.31 -5.73 -8.18
N TRP A 25 3.49 -6.58 -8.78
CA TRP A 25 2.07 -6.28 -9.00
C TRP A 25 1.32 -6.02 -7.69
N PHE A 26 1.60 -6.82 -6.65
CA PHE A 26 0.97 -6.68 -5.33
C PHE A 26 1.32 -5.33 -4.69
N LEU A 27 2.61 -4.95 -4.71
CA LEU A 27 3.05 -3.64 -4.23
C LEU A 27 2.42 -2.49 -5.01
N GLU A 28 2.36 -2.56 -6.35
CA GLU A 28 1.70 -1.53 -7.17
C GLU A 28 0.20 -1.40 -6.86
N ARG A 29 -0.47 -2.51 -6.52
CA ARG A 29 -1.85 -2.47 -6.07
C ARG A 29 -1.97 -1.79 -4.70
N ASP A 30 -1.15 -2.16 -3.74
CA ASP A 30 -1.18 -1.57 -2.40
C ASP A 30 -0.88 -0.07 -2.45
N TRP A 31 0.09 0.36 -3.29
CA TRP A 31 0.37 1.78 -3.52
C TRP A 31 -0.83 2.55 -4.05
N ARG A 32 -1.59 1.98 -4.99
CA ARG A 32 -2.80 2.64 -5.51
C ARG A 32 -3.90 2.80 -4.46
N GLU A 33 -4.06 1.82 -3.58
CA GLU A 33 -5.02 1.95 -2.47
C GLU A 33 -4.54 3.00 -1.46
N TRP A 34 -3.25 3.02 -1.15
CA TRP A 34 -2.66 4.05 -0.29
C TRP A 34 -2.82 5.46 -0.85
N ASP A 35 -2.55 5.67 -2.15
CA ASP A 35 -2.76 6.96 -2.81
C ASP A 35 -4.21 7.43 -2.65
N ARG A 36 -5.16 6.51 -2.84
CA ARG A 36 -6.57 6.80 -2.66
C ARG A 36 -6.92 7.14 -1.21
N GLU A 37 -6.44 6.38 -0.24
CA GLU A 37 -6.68 6.65 1.19
C GLU A 37 -6.10 8.00 1.61
N ILE A 38 -4.89 8.33 1.17
CA ILE A 38 -4.24 9.62 1.42
C ILE A 38 -5.07 10.77 0.83
N GLU A 39 -5.56 10.61 -0.40
CA GLU A 39 -6.43 11.62 -1.03
C GLU A 39 -7.74 11.82 -0.25
N GLU A 40 -8.39 10.73 0.16
CA GLU A 40 -9.63 10.79 0.94
C GLU A 40 -9.39 11.45 2.31
N ASP A 41 -8.31 11.09 3.00
CA ASP A 41 -7.95 11.64 4.30
C ASP A 41 -7.51 13.11 4.21
N SER A 42 -6.82 13.50 3.14
CA SER A 42 -6.50 14.89 2.83
C SER A 42 -7.77 15.71 2.62
N LYS A 43 -8.72 15.22 1.81
CA LYS A 43 -10.02 15.89 1.57
C LYS A 43 -10.86 15.99 2.85
N ALA A 44 -10.71 15.03 3.76
CA ALA A 44 -11.38 15.02 5.06
C ALA A 44 -10.70 15.91 6.12
N GLY A 45 -9.57 16.56 5.81
CA GLY A 45 -8.81 17.40 6.75
C GLY A 45 -8.06 16.60 7.84
N LYS A 46 -8.01 15.26 7.72
CA LYS A 46 -7.35 14.43 8.73
C LYS A 46 -5.83 14.60 8.75
N LEU A 47 -5.26 15.08 7.65
CA LEU A 47 -3.82 15.32 7.50
C LEU A 47 -3.41 16.77 7.81
N ASP A 48 -4.34 17.62 8.26
CA ASP A 48 -4.07 19.04 8.52
C ASP A 48 -3.00 19.28 9.58
N PHE A 49 -2.88 18.35 10.54
CA PHE A 49 -1.85 18.40 11.57
C PHE A 49 -0.42 18.34 10.99
N LEU A 50 -0.22 17.63 9.87
CA LEU A 50 1.09 17.55 9.21
C LEU A 50 1.49 18.89 8.60
N PHE A 51 0.54 19.62 8.02
CA PHE A 51 0.81 20.97 7.50
C PHE A 51 1.11 21.96 8.63
N GLN A 52 0.40 21.85 9.76
CA GLN A 52 0.67 22.65 10.94
C GLN A 52 2.06 22.37 11.51
N GLU A 53 2.44 21.10 11.62
CA GLU A 53 3.76 20.69 12.10
C GLU A 53 4.88 21.21 11.17
N ALA A 54 4.72 21.05 9.86
CA ALA A 54 5.67 21.56 8.86
C ALA A 54 5.83 23.09 8.95
N ALA A 55 4.76 23.82 9.27
CA ALA A 55 4.82 25.27 9.45
C ALA A 55 5.54 25.70 10.74
N GLN A 56 5.63 24.83 11.74
CA GLN A 56 6.33 25.07 13.02
C GLN A 56 7.75 24.49 13.04
N ALA A 57 8.12 23.69 12.03
CA ALA A 57 9.44 23.09 11.94
C ALA A 57 10.52 24.19 11.72
N PRO A 58 11.62 24.17 12.49
CA PRO A 58 12.77 25.04 12.24
C PRO A 58 13.37 24.77 10.84
N GLN A 59 13.77 25.83 10.14
CA GLN A 59 14.49 25.76 8.85
C GLN A 59 15.95 25.39 9.06
#